data_AF-X1LHZ5-F1
#
_entry.id   AF-X1LHZ5-F1
#
_cell.length_a   1.000
_cell.length_b   1.000
_cell.length_c   1.000
_cell.angle_alpha   90.00
_cell.angle_beta   90.00
_cell.angle_gamma   90.00
#
_symmetry.space_group_name_H-M   'P 1'
#
loop_
_entity.id
_entity.type
_entity.pdbx_description
1 polymer ?
#
loop_
_entity_poly.entity_id
_entity_poly.type
_entity_poly.pdbx_seq_one_letter_code
_entity_poly.pdbx_strand_id
1 'polypeptide(L)'
;ASDSPLKPCDAIYVRMASDDIAAILCSPNVSVPSKELYSGWNLVGLAWLPRMGVNGLPANVALVTVEEVTDGLKGYKLVVSPGVNTYESTWIYIAGDPIDPWTDPDPPDDWMLISSGYWVFMLNDGTLAGFTFTPISLSLPPPPAGG
;
A
#
# COMPACT_ATOMS: atom_id res chain seq x y z
N ALA A 1 -2.64 12.73 22.96
CA ALA A 1 -2.59 11.62 21.99
C ALA A 1 -1.14 11.49 21.56
N SER A 2 -0.59 10.28 21.50
CA SER A 2 0.76 10.09 20.96
C SER A 2 0.71 10.37 19.46
N ASP A 3 1.31 11.48 19.04
CA ASP A 3 1.56 11.79 17.63
C ASP A 3 2.57 10.77 17.09
N SER A 4 2.08 9.63 16.63
CA SER A 4 2.89 8.67 15.88
C SER A 4 2.74 9.02 14.39
N PRO A 5 3.68 9.76 13.80
CA PRO A 5 3.57 10.13 12.39
C PRO A 5 3.63 8.88 11.52
N LEU A 6 2.58 8.65 10.73
CA LEU A 6 2.63 7.65 9.65
C LEU A 6 3.58 8.15 8.57
N LYS A 7 4.52 7.30 8.17
CA LYS A 7 5.40 7.53 7.03
C LYS A 7 4.78 6.91 5.78
N PRO A 8 5.22 7.30 4.57
CA PRO A 8 4.78 6.58 3.38
C PRO A 8 5.08 5.08 3.49
N CYS A 9 4.27 4.26 2.83
CA CYS A 9 4.30 2.79 2.91
C CYS A 9 3.92 2.20 4.28
N ASP A 10 3.64 3.02 5.31
CA ASP A 10 2.99 2.54 6.51
C ASP A 10 1.52 2.21 6.25
N ALA A 11 1.09 1.13 6.88
CA ALA A 11 -0.32 0.81 7.06
C ALA A 11 -0.55 0.56 8.55
N ILE A 12 -1.76 0.90 8.99
CA ILE A 12 -2.23 0.65 10.35
C ILE A 12 -3.57 -0.06 10.30
N TYR A 13 -3.78 -0.92 11.28
CA TYR A 13 -5.08 -1.49 11.54
C TYR A 13 -5.67 -0.83 12.79
N VAL A 14 -6.82 -0.19 12.65
CA VAL A 14 -7.52 0.47 13.75
C VAL A 14 -8.73 -0.38 14.10
N ARG A 15 -8.69 -1.03 15.27
CA ARG A 15 -9.85 -1.71 15.82
C ARG A 15 -10.74 -0.70 16.53
N MET A 16 -11.94 -0.47 16.01
CA MET A 16 -12.95 0.40 16.63
C MET A 16 -13.93 -0.44 17.46
N ALA A 17 -14.43 0.12 18.57
CA ALA A 17 -15.42 -0.54 19.42
C ALA A 17 -16.84 -0.47 18.82
N SER A 18 -17.10 0.58 18.05
CA SER A 18 -18.30 0.86 17.27
C SER A 18 -17.90 1.75 16.09
N ASP A 19 -18.77 1.94 15.11
CA ASP A 19 -18.55 2.86 14.00
C ASP A 19 -18.23 4.27 14.51
N ASP A 20 -17.10 4.83 14.05
CA ASP A 20 -16.61 6.16 14.45
C ASP A 20 -15.68 6.75 13.36
N ILE A 21 -15.24 7.99 13.53
CA ILE A 21 -14.37 8.72 12.61
C ILE A 21 -12.96 8.85 13.18
N ALA A 22 -11.97 8.29 12.46
CA ALA A 22 -10.56 8.55 12.70
C ALA A 22 -10.04 9.58 11.69
N ALA A 23 -9.72 10.80 12.16
CA ALA A 23 -9.19 11.85 11.29
C ALA A 23 -7.71 11.60 10.96
N ILE A 24 -7.36 11.67 9.67
CA ILE A 24 -5.97 11.63 9.19
C ILE A 24 -5.55 13.06 8.84
N LEU A 25 -4.47 13.54 9.45
CA LEU A 25 -3.86 14.84 9.15
C LEU A 25 -2.68 14.64 8.20
N CYS A 26 -2.77 15.21 6.99
CA CYS A 26 -1.67 15.15 6.04
C CYS A 26 -0.54 16.08 6.46
N SER A 27 0.67 15.55 6.57
CA SER A 27 1.88 16.35 6.78
C SER A 27 2.17 17.20 5.53
N PRO A 28 2.47 18.50 5.68
CA PRO A 28 2.94 19.34 4.57
C PRO A 28 4.40 19.05 4.19
N ASN A 29 5.13 18.29 5.01
CA ASN A 29 6.55 18.04 4.82
C ASN A 29 6.79 16.99 3.73
N VAL A 30 7.79 17.26 2.90
CA VAL A 30 8.25 16.32 1.88
C VAL A 30 8.95 15.13 2.52
N SER A 31 8.62 13.92 2.07
CA SER A 31 9.34 12.70 2.43
C SER A 31 9.41 11.76 1.23
N VAL A 32 10.53 11.06 1.13
CA VAL A 32 10.73 9.98 0.15
C VAL A 32 9.97 8.76 0.65
N PRO A 33 9.22 8.05 -0.20
CA PRO A 33 8.50 6.88 0.24
C PRO A 33 9.44 5.71 0.49
N SER A 34 9.66 5.39 1.76
CA SER A 34 10.38 4.18 2.11
C SER A 34 9.91 3.60 3.43
N LYS A 35 10.05 2.28 3.54
CA LYS A 35 9.80 1.54 4.78
C LYS A 35 10.80 0.39 4.90
N GLU A 36 11.40 0.26 6.07
CA GLU A 36 12.18 -0.92 6.41
C GLU A 36 11.24 -2.08 6.71
N LEU A 37 11.48 -3.21 6.07
CA LEU A 37 10.78 -4.47 6.30
C LEU A 37 11.77 -5.46 6.93
N TYR A 38 11.34 -6.12 7.99
CA TYR A 38 12.15 -7.11 8.70
C TYR A 38 11.69 -8.52 8.34
N SER A 39 12.58 -9.51 8.44
CA SER A 39 12.20 -10.92 8.31
C SER A 39 10.99 -11.25 9.19
N GLY A 40 10.02 -11.97 8.62
CA GLY A 40 8.71 -12.20 9.21
C GLY A 40 7.61 -11.27 8.67
N TRP A 41 6.58 -11.06 9.47
CA TRP A 41 5.37 -10.34 9.06
C TRP A 41 5.51 -8.83 9.21
N ASN A 42 5.23 -8.11 8.13
CA ASN A 42 5.19 -6.65 8.10
C ASN A 42 3.84 -6.19 7.56
N LEU A 43 3.26 -5.16 8.18
CA LEU A 43 2.09 -4.48 7.65
C LEU A 43 2.54 -3.31 6.78
N VAL A 44 2.21 -3.36 5.49
CA VAL A 44 2.62 -2.37 4.49
C VAL A 44 1.41 -1.79 3.78
N GLY A 45 1.47 -0.51 3.48
CA GLY A 45 0.50 0.14 2.60
C GLY A 45 1.16 0.50 1.27
N LEU A 46 0.34 0.72 0.25
CA LEU A 46 0.81 1.42 -0.94
C LEU A 46 0.79 2.92 -0.73
N ALA A 47 1.83 3.56 -1.27
CA ALA A 47 1.89 4.99 -1.37
C ALA A 47 0.86 5.48 -2.43
N TRP A 48 0.34 6.70 -2.30
CA TRP A 48 -0.83 7.23 -3.04
C TRP A 48 -0.58 7.51 -4.55
N LEU A 49 -1.20 6.73 -5.45
CA LEU A 49 -0.89 6.67 -6.89
C LEU A 49 -1.96 7.24 -7.88
N PRO A 50 -2.66 8.35 -7.60
CA PRO A 50 -3.81 8.77 -8.42
C PRO A 50 -3.43 9.26 -9.83
N ARG A 51 -2.16 9.65 -10.04
CA ARG A 51 -1.73 10.35 -11.26
C ARG A 51 -1.66 9.47 -12.50
N MET A 52 -1.78 8.15 -12.32
CA MET A 52 -1.75 7.16 -13.40
C MET A 52 -3.13 6.62 -13.77
N GLY A 53 -4.21 7.07 -13.10
CA GLY A 53 -5.55 6.49 -13.29
C GLY A 53 -5.67 5.04 -12.81
N VAL A 54 -4.68 4.56 -12.05
CA VAL A 54 -4.64 3.20 -11.49
C VAL A 54 -4.80 3.29 -9.98
N ASN A 55 -5.78 2.57 -9.44
CA ASN A 55 -6.07 2.56 -8.00
C ASN A 55 -5.22 1.54 -7.22
N GLY A 56 -4.17 0.98 -7.84
CA GLY A 56 -3.32 -0.04 -7.26
C GLY A 56 -2.18 -0.47 -8.16
N LEU A 57 -1.39 -1.44 -7.71
CA LEU A 57 -0.34 -2.12 -8.47
C LEU A 57 -0.45 -3.63 -8.23
N PRO A 58 -0.11 -4.47 -9.22
CA PRO A 58 0.11 -5.89 -9.00
C PRO A 58 1.10 -6.09 -7.83
N ALA A 59 0.87 -7.06 -6.94
CA ALA A 59 1.69 -7.26 -5.74
C ALA A 59 3.19 -7.40 -6.05
N ASN A 60 3.56 -8.07 -7.14
CA ASN A 60 4.96 -8.19 -7.57
C ASN A 60 5.58 -6.85 -7.99
N VAL A 61 4.81 -5.98 -8.65
CA VAL A 61 5.26 -4.63 -9.03
C VAL A 61 5.33 -3.74 -7.80
N ALA A 62 4.32 -3.80 -6.92
CA ALA A 62 4.28 -3.05 -5.67
C ALA A 62 5.48 -3.33 -4.76
N LEU A 63 5.97 -4.57 -4.74
CA LEU A 63 7.05 -5.04 -3.87
C LEU A 63 8.37 -5.25 -4.61
N VAL A 64 8.52 -4.70 -5.83
CA VAL A 64 9.68 -4.97 -6.69
C VAL A 64 11.02 -4.68 -6.03
N THR A 65 11.13 -3.67 -5.17
CA THR A 65 12.40 -3.32 -4.51
C THR A 65 12.78 -4.24 -3.36
N VAL A 66 11.87 -5.15 -2.98
CA VAL A 66 12.09 -6.18 -1.97
C VAL A 66 11.86 -7.58 -2.53
N GLU A 67 11.75 -7.72 -3.86
CA GLU A 67 11.73 -9.04 -4.51
C GLU A 67 13.07 -9.74 -4.28
N GLU A 68 14.16 -9.02 -4.51
CA GLU A 68 15.52 -9.39 -4.15
C GLU A 68 16.10 -8.33 -3.20
N VAL A 69 16.77 -8.78 -2.15
CA VAL A 69 17.45 -7.91 -1.17
C VAL A 69 18.97 -8.09 -1.30
N THR A 70 19.74 -7.53 -0.35
CA THR A 70 21.20 -7.65 -0.31
C THR A 70 21.68 -9.08 -0.59
N ASP A 71 22.75 -9.18 -1.39
CA ASP A 71 23.35 -10.45 -1.84
C ASP A 71 22.46 -11.30 -2.77
N GLY A 72 21.41 -10.71 -3.37
CA GLY A 72 20.53 -11.40 -4.33
C GLY A 72 19.61 -12.43 -3.67
N LEU A 73 19.40 -12.32 -2.36
CA LEU A 73 18.48 -13.18 -1.64
C LEU A 73 17.03 -12.77 -1.92
N LYS A 74 16.14 -13.75 -2.02
CA LYS A 74 14.70 -13.47 -2.11
C LYS A 74 14.23 -12.70 -0.88
N GLY A 75 13.60 -11.55 -1.07
CA GLY A 75 13.17 -10.69 0.03
C GLY A 75 11.84 -11.13 0.63
N TYR A 76 10.76 -11.23 -0.16
CA TYR A 76 9.44 -11.66 0.31
C TYR A 76 8.97 -13.01 -0.28
N LYS A 77 8.08 -13.70 0.43
CA LYS A 77 7.52 -15.00 0.01
C LYS A 77 6.05 -14.94 -0.37
N LEU A 78 5.25 -14.15 0.35
CA LEU A 78 3.82 -14.02 0.10
C LEU A 78 3.25 -12.73 0.67
N VAL A 79 2.10 -12.34 0.14
CA VAL A 79 1.31 -11.17 0.54
C VAL A 79 -0.10 -11.64 0.87
N VAL A 80 -0.70 -11.07 1.90
CA VAL A 80 -2.07 -11.37 2.32
C VAL A 80 -2.87 -10.08 2.39
N SER A 81 -3.98 -10.04 1.64
CA SER A 81 -5.05 -9.08 1.88
C SER A 81 -5.96 -9.61 2.98
N PRO A 82 -6.14 -8.87 4.09
CA PRO A 82 -6.97 -9.33 5.19
C PRO A 82 -8.48 -9.23 4.91
N GLY A 83 -8.92 -8.60 3.81
CA GLY A 83 -10.34 -8.48 3.45
C GLY A 83 -11.17 -7.68 4.47
N VAL A 84 -10.58 -6.63 5.05
CA VAL A 84 -11.18 -5.90 6.19
C VAL A 84 -12.14 -4.79 5.79
N ASN A 85 -12.23 -4.42 4.51
CA ASN A 85 -13.21 -3.45 4.02
C ASN A 85 -14.12 -4.10 2.96
N THR A 86 -15.30 -3.51 2.76
CA THR A 86 -16.36 -4.04 1.88
C THR A 86 -15.99 -4.07 0.39
N TYR A 87 -14.85 -3.48 0.01
CA TYR A 87 -14.37 -3.40 -1.35
C TYR A 87 -13.17 -4.31 -1.61
N GLU A 88 -12.72 -5.08 -0.60
CA GLU A 88 -11.58 -5.98 -0.69
C GLU A 88 -11.94 -7.40 -0.27
N SER A 89 -11.75 -8.34 -1.18
CA SER A 89 -11.68 -9.77 -0.91
C SER A 89 -10.42 -10.12 -0.11
N THR A 90 -10.53 -11.17 0.71
CA THR A 90 -9.35 -11.84 1.25
C THR A 90 -8.67 -12.62 0.12
N TRP A 91 -7.38 -12.35 -0.11
CA TRP A 91 -6.57 -13.07 -1.10
C TRP A 91 -5.15 -13.28 -0.58
N ILE A 92 -4.45 -14.25 -1.19
CA ILE A 92 -3.06 -14.57 -0.88
C ILE A 92 -2.29 -14.65 -2.20
N TYR A 93 -1.31 -13.76 -2.34
CA TYR A 93 -0.36 -13.80 -3.44
C TYR A 93 0.91 -14.52 -3.00
N ILE A 94 1.38 -15.51 -3.77
CA ILE A 94 2.69 -16.14 -3.55
C ILE A 94 3.70 -15.55 -4.53
N ALA A 95 4.85 -15.12 -4.02
CA ALA A 95 5.88 -14.46 -4.83
C ALA A 95 6.37 -15.35 -5.99
N GLY A 96 6.11 -14.91 -7.22
CA GLY A 96 6.42 -15.62 -8.46
C GLY A 96 5.21 -16.20 -9.17
N ASP A 97 4.04 -16.21 -8.54
CA ASP A 97 2.79 -16.61 -9.19
C ASP A 97 2.36 -15.54 -10.22
N PRO A 98 1.68 -15.95 -11.30
CA PRO A 98 1.14 -15.03 -12.27
C PRO A 98 0.05 -14.16 -11.63
N ILE A 99 0.01 -12.88 -11.99
CA ILE A 99 -1.04 -11.94 -11.55
C ILE A 99 -1.87 -11.56 -12.77
N ASP A 100 -3.18 -11.63 -12.62
CA ASP A 100 -4.12 -11.28 -13.69
C ASP A 100 -4.11 -9.76 -13.97
N PRO A 101 -4.19 -9.35 -15.24
CA PRO A 101 -4.28 -7.94 -15.59
C PRO A 101 -5.61 -7.34 -15.12
N TRP A 102 -5.61 -6.07 -14.74
CA TRP A 102 -6.83 -5.34 -14.39
C TRP A 102 -7.65 -5.04 -15.66
N THR A 103 -8.64 -5.90 -15.95
CA THR A 103 -9.51 -5.78 -17.14
C THR A 103 -10.99 -5.51 -16.81
N ASP A 104 -11.39 -5.67 -15.55
CA ASP A 104 -12.77 -5.51 -15.06
C ASP A 104 -12.90 -4.18 -14.27
N PRO A 105 -14.08 -3.53 -14.15
CA PRO A 105 -14.29 -2.45 -13.19
C PRO A 105 -13.88 -2.80 -11.76
N ASP A 106 -14.01 -4.06 -11.34
CA ASP A 106 -13.58 -4.50 -10.01
C ASP A 106 -12.07 -4.79 -9.97
N PRO A 107 -11.37 -4.44 -8.88
CA PRO A 107 -9.95 -4.74 -8.74
C PRO A 107 -9.73 -6.26 -8.67
N PRO A 108 -8.76 -6.83 -9.42
CA PRO A 108 -8.44 -8.24 -9.30
C PRO A 108 -7.84 -8.58 -7.94
N ASP A 109 -7.97 -9.84 -7.54
CA ASP A 109 -7.15 -10.40 -6.47
C ASP A 109 -5.65 -10.25 -6.84
N ASP A 110 -4.78 -10.21 -5.83
CA ASP A 110 -3.32 -10.01 -5.97
C ASP A 110 -2.88 -8.61 -6.42
N TRP A 111 -3.81 -7.66 -6.54
CA TRP A 111 -3.50 -6.25 -6.67
C TRP A 111 -3.50 -5.57 -5.30
N MET A 112 -2.39 -4.91 -4.98
CA MET A 112 -2.31 -4.03 -3.83
C MET A 112 -2.93 -2.68 -4.24
N LEU A 113 -3.97 -2.26 -3.52
CA LEU A 113 -4.71 -1.03 -3.75
C LEU A 113 -4.15 0.12 -2.91
N ILE A 114 -4.30 1.33 -3.42
CA ILE A 114 -4.02 2.55 -2.66
C ILE A 114 -4.96 2.62 -1.45
N SER A 115 -4.51 3.26 -0.37
CA SER A 115 -5.26 3.39 0.90
C SER A 115 -5.55 2.10 1.68
N SER A 116 -5.06 0.95 1.21
CA SER A 116 -5.20 -0.35 1.86
C SER A 116 -3.89 -0.83 2.50
N GLY A 117 -4.01 -1.76 3.44
CA GLY A 117 -2.90 -2.38 4.17
C GLY A 117 -2.82 -3.88 3.93
N TYR A 118 -1.63 -4.38 3.65
CA TYR A 118 -1.35 -5.77 3.31
C TYR A 118 -0.29 -6.35 4.23
N TRP A 119 -0.44 -7.63 4.58
CA TRP A 119 0.58 -8.36 5.31
C TRP A 119 1.58 -8.96 4.34
N VAL A 120 2.84 -8.58 4.46
CA VAL A 120 3.95 -9.13 3.65
C VAL A 120 4.84 -9.97 4.54
N PHE A 121 5.03 -11.24 4.15
CA PHE A 121 5.98 -12.12 4.82
C PHE A 121 7.34 -12.04 4.13
N MET A 122 8.29 -11.42 4.81
CA MET A 122 9.68 -11.29 4.38
C MET A 122 10.46 -12.53 4.83
N LEU A 123 11.27 -13.08 3.93
CA LEU A 123 12.31 -14.06 4.26
C LEU A 123 13.55 -13.37 4.82
N ASN A 124 13.90 -12.21 4.27
CA ASN A 124 15.09 -11.44 4.63
C ASN A 124 14.72 -9.96 4.80
N ASP A 125 15.48 -9.25 5.61
CA ASP A 125 15.31 -7.81 5.79
C ASP A 125 15.53 -7.06 4.47
N GLY A 126 14.79 -5.97 4.25
CA GLY A 126 14.92 -5.16 3.05
C GLY A 126 14.19 -3.83 3.15
N THR A 127 14.54 -2.91 2.26
CA THR A 127 13.92 -1.58 2.20
C THR A 127 12.91 -1.53 1.06
N LEU A 128 11.63 -1.39 1.41
CA LEU A 128 10.59 -1.11 0.43
C LEU A 128 10.68 0.36 0.02
N ALA A 129 10.96 0.64 -1.25
CA ALA A 129 10.80 1.97 -1.83
C ALA A 129 9.40 2.06 -2.44
N GLY A 130 8.60 3.03 -1.98
CA GLY A 130 7.29 3.28 -2.56
C GLY A 130 7.37 4.16 -3.81
N PHE A 131 6.23 4.29 -4.48
CA PHE A 131 6.16 4.95 -5.78
C PHE A 131 5.77 6.45 -5.71
N THR A 132 5.62 7.03 -4.51
CA THR A 132 4.98 8.36 -4.35
C THR A 132 5.58 9.19 -3.21
N PHE A 133 5.77 10.49 -3.39
CA PHE A 133 6.29 11.39 -2.35
C PHE A 133 5.15 12.07 -1.56
N THR A 134 5.41 12.48 -0.32
CA THR A 134 4.57 13.49 0.36
C THR A 134 5.08 14.90 0.04
N PRO A 135 4.25 15.96 0.18
CA PRO A 135 2.82 15.92 0.45
C PRO A 135 2.02 15.37 -0.73
N ILE A 136 0.91 14.71 -0.42
CA ILE A 136 -0.06 14.31 -1.44
C ILE A 136 -0.78 15.57 -1.93
N SER A 137 -0.69 15.88 -3.22
CA SER A 137 -1.55 16.90 -3.82
C SER A 137 -2.99 16.41 -3.83
N LEU A 138 -3.78 16.87 -2.86
CA LEU A 138 -5.24 16.79 -2.91
C LEU A 138 -5.71 17.82 -3.95
N SER A 139 -5.62 17.52 -5.24
CA SER A 139 -6.27 18.41 -6.22
C SER A 139 -7.77 18.32 -5.98
N LEU A 140 -8.38 19.40 -5.46
CA LEU A 140 -9.82 19.58 -5.48
C LEU A 140 -10.31 19.48 -6.94
N PRO A 141 -11.47 18.87 -7.21
CA PRO A 141 -12.07 18.98 -8.53
C PRO A 141 -12.18 20.47 -8.90
N PRO A 142 -12.00 20.84 -10.18
CA PRO A 142 -12.20 22.21 -10.60
C PRO A 142 -13.60 22.67 -10.16
N PRO A 143 -13.78 23.92 -9.71
CA PRO A 143 -15.10 24.43 -9.39
C PRO A 143 -16.03 24.18 -10.60
N PRO A 144 -17.31 23.84 -10.38
CA PRO A 144 -18.25 23.66 -11.47
C PRO A 144 -18.15 24.87 -12.38
N ALA A 145 -17.97 24.63 -13.68
CA ALA A 145 -17.89 25.70 -14.66
C ALA A 145 -19.16 26.53 -14.55
N GLY A 146 -19.04 27.72 -13.98
CA GLY A 146 -20.14 28.67 -13.92
C GLY A 146 -20.48 29.12 -15.33
N GLY A 147 -21.70 28.80 -15.77
CA GLY A 147 -22.34 29.24 -16.99
C GLY A 147 -23.83 29.09 -16.86
#